data_AF-A0A9D2SLW3-F1
#
_entry.id   AF-A0A9D2SLW3-F1
#
_cell.length_a   1.000
_cell.length_b   1.000
_cell.length_c   1.000
_cell.angle_alpha   90.00
_cell.angle_beta   90.00
_cell.angle_gamma   90.00
#
_symmetry.space_group_name_H-M   'P 1'
#
loop_
_entity.id
_entity.type
_entity.pdbx_description
1 polymer ?
#
loop_
_entity_poly.entity_id
_entity_poly.type
_entity_poly.pdbx_seq_one_letter_code
_entity_poly.pdbx_strand_id
1 'polypeptide(L)'
;MYLIQYLPYAITLIFILLPAVLLGFQQRSLNFYGLSGSFLILLIVFGSRPLQLFYLLGSFLWSILLIKTAILWREKQFFSIWGFPLFLLLSLFPMILKNFVLIQGKHLPLYAATACFSLKTIQVLAHIYKGRIQEYPAGECAGYLLFFPSLFLGPLNSSRQFHQTWGHIPSVSAYRRLLVRGLKELFWGILYLLFIAHILSLPLQSLESRMPESPVFCQILLYACFYGARLFFYLAGFSRIAAGCSCLLGTELKTNFQKPFLSVTIRQFWDRWQITFTDWLKEFIFCPLLKRFKKSRQFSCPLLQKCLGYLLTMGVLGVFYGITPSSLLFALYHGVVLCLWEVWETKSHLHEKWKHQPVYTFFTWIFTMLLLLFGFFILSGMFLKILFL
;
A
#
# COMPACT_ATOMS: atom_id res chain seq x y z
N MET A 1 -2.15 -7.66 -27.04
CA MET A 1 -3.46 -7.88 -26.38
C MET A 1 -3.59 -7.12 -25.05
N TYR A 2 -2.58 -7.15 -24.16
CA TYR A 2 -2.64 -6.47 -22.83
C TYR A 2 -2.79 -4.93 -22.90
N LEU A 3 -2.09 -4.23 -23.80
CA LEU A 3 -2.14 -2.76 -23.92
C LEU A 3 -3.54 -2.24 -24.35
N ILE A 4 -4.22 -2.98 -25.23
CA ILE A 4 -5.57 -2.65 -25.73
C ILE A 4 -6.59 -2.70 -24.59
N GLN A 5 -6.41 -3.59 -23.62
CA GLN A 5 -7.29 -3.73 -22.46
C GLN A 5 -7.24 -2.51 -21.52
N TYR A 6 -6.10 -1.81 -21.46
CA TYR A 6 -5.91 -0.62 -20.61
C TYR A 6 -6.21 0.71 -21.32
N LEU A 7 -6.31 0.69 -22.65
CA LEU A 7 -6.53 1.88 -23.47
C LEU A 7 -7.82 2.64 -23.11
N PRO A 8 -8.99 1.99 -22.88
CA PRO A 8 -10.20 2.69 -22.48
C PRO A 8 -10.02 3.46 -21.17
N TYR A 9 -9.36 2.86 -20.17
CA TYR A 9 -9.11 3.49 -18.88
C TYR A 9 -8.16 4.69 -18.99
N ALA A 10 -7.14 4.60 -19.84
CA ALA A 10 -6.21 5.70 -20.09
C ALA A 10 -6.92 6.89 -20.76
N ILE A 11 -7.76 6.62 -21.76
CA ILE A 11 -8.57 7.64 -22.43
C ILE A 11 -9.52 8.31 -21.43
N THR A 12 -10.22 7.55 -20.61
CA THR A 12 -11.09 8.09 -19.55
C THR A 12 -10.32 9.00 -18.59
N LEU A 13 -9.13 8.58 -18.14
CA LEU A 13 -8.30 9.40 -17.27
C LEU A 13 -7.94 10.74 -17.92
N ILE A 14 -7.64 10.76 -19.22
CA ILE A 14 -7.39 12.02 -19.94
C ILE A 14 -8.62 12.92 -19.92
N PHE A 15 -9.81 12.38 -20.22
CA PHE A 15 -11.07 13.14 -20.19
C PHE A 15 -11.41 13.71 -18.82
N ILE A 16 -11.03 13.03 -17.73
CA ILE A 16 -11.21 13.53 -16.36
C ILE A 16 -10.11 14.54 -15.99
N LEU A 17 -8.88 14.35 -16.44
CA LEU A 17 -7.76 15.18 -15.97
C LEU A 17 -7.63 16.48 -16.76
N LEU A 18 -8.03 16.51 -18.04
CA LEU A 18 -7.89 17.71 -18.88
C LEU A 18 -8.74 18.90 -18.38
N PRO A 19 -10.02 18.73 -18.01
CA PRO A 19 -10.79 19.82 -17.39
C PRO A 19 -10.25 20.20 -16.01
N ALA A 20 -9.70 19.25 -15.24
CA ALA A 20 -9.04 19.56 -13.96
C ALA A 20 -7.86 20.51 -14.15
N VAL A 21 -7.08 20.35 -15.24
CA VAL A 21 -5.97 21.25 -15.59
C VAL A 21 -6.46 22.67 -15.85
N LEU A 22 -7.54 22.83 -16.63
CA LEU A 22 -8.13 24.14 -16.91
C LEU A 22 -8.63 24.80 -15.62
N LEU A 23 -9.36 24.06 -14.79
CA LEU A 23 -9.87 24.54 -13.49
C LEU A 23 -8.73 24.91 -12.53
N GLY A 24 -7.63 24.17 -12.54
CA GLY A 24 -6.45 24.44 -11.71
C GLY A 24 -5.77 25.76 -12.09
N PHE A 25 -5.63 26.05 -13.40
CA PHE A 25 -5.12 27.36 -13.85
C PHE A 25 -6.08 28.52 -13.55
N GLN A 26 -7.39 28.27 -13.52
CA GLN A 26 -8.40 29.23 -13.10
C GLN A 26 -8.47 29.44 -11.57
N GLN A 27 -7.60 28.79 -10.79
CA GLN A 27 -7.60 28.84 -9.32
C GLN A 27 -8.97 28.47 -8.72
N ARG A 28 -9.68 27.52 -9.35
CA ARG A 28 -10.92 26.97 -8.78
C ARG A 28 -10.60 25.79 -7.86
N SER A 29 -11.46 25.58 -6.86
CA SER A 29 -11.35 24.40 -5.99
C SER A 29 -11.55 23.12 -6.80
N LEU A 30 -10.59 22.20 -6.70
CA LEU A 30 -10.62 20.91 -7.38
C LEU A 30 -11.23 19.78 -6.54
N ASN A 31 -11.67 20.06 -5.31
CA ASN A 31 -12.12 19.02 -4.39
C ASN A 31 -13.40 18.33 -4.85
N PHE A 32 -14.42 19.12 -5.23
CA PHE A 32 -15.68 18.58 -5.76
C PHE A 32 -15.47 17.93 -7.12
N TYR A 33 -14.65 18.52 -7.98
CA TYR A 33 -14.30 17.93 -9.27
C TYR A 33 -13.60 16.58 -9.10
N GLY A 34 -12.63 16.50 -8.20
CA GLY A 34 -11.93 15.26 -7.85
C GLY A 34 -12.84 14.21 -7.23
N LEU A 35 -13.82 14.61 -6.40
CA LEU A 35 -14.84 13.72 -5.85
C LEU A 35 -15.73 13.14 -6.97
N SER A 36 -16.28 13.99 -7.85
CA SER A 36 -17.10 13.57 -8.99
C SER A 36 -16.32 12.68 -9.96
N GLY A 37 -15.07 13.04 -10.27
CA GLY A 37 -14.18 12.23 -11.09
C GLY A 37 -13.87 10.88 -10.44
N SER A 38 -13.71 10.83 -9.12
CA SER A 38 -13.54 9.58 -8.38
C SER A 38 -14.77 8.68 -8.48
N PHE A 39 -15.97 9.26 -8.33
CA PHE A 39 -17.22 8.51 -8.48
C PHE A 39 -17.38 7.95 -9.90
N LEU A 40 -17.09 8.75 -10.93
CA LEU A 40 -17.13 8.32 -12.33
C LEU A 40 -16.17 7.17 -12.59
N ILE A 41 -14.94 7.23 -12.06
CA ILE A 41 -13.97 6.13 -12.19
C ILE A 41 -14.48 4.85 -11.52
N LEU A 42 -15.10 4.96 -10.35
CA LEU A 42 -15.70 3.80 -9.69
C LEU A 42 -16.84 3.20 -10.51
N LEU A 43 -17.70 4.03 -11.09
CA LEU A 43 -18.76 3.56 -11.99
C LEU A 43 -18.19 2.88 -13.24
N ILE A 44 -17.07 3.35 -13.79
CA ILE A 44 -16.45 2.72 -14.96
C ILE A 44 -15.79 1.39 -14.60
N VAL A 45 -15.10 1.33 -13.46
CA VAL A 45 -14.40 0.11 -13.01
C VAL A 45 -15.39 -0.98 -12.59
N PHE A 46 -16.49 -0.62 -11.94
CA PHE A 46 -17.44 -1.56 -11.34
C PHE A 46 -18.84 -1.58 -11.96
N GLY A 47 -19.16 -0.68 -12.89
CA GLY A 47 -20.51 -0.52 -13.45
C GLY A 47 -21.02 -1.73 -14.21
N SER A 48 -20.13 -2.51 -14.83
CA SER A 48 -20.50 -3.78 -15.47
C SER A 48 -20.74 -4.92 -14.45
N ARG A 49 -20.58 -4.66 -13.14
CA ARG A 49 -20.63 -5.65 -12.04
C ARG A 49 -21.43 -5.11 -10.86
N PRO A 50 -22.77 -5.08 -10.93
CA PRO A 50 -23.62 -4.39 -9.96
C PRO A 50 -23.44 -4.89 -8.53
N LEU A 51 -23.23 -6.19 -8.32
CA LEU A 51 -22.96 -6.75 -6.98
C LEU A 51 -21.67 -6.19 -6.36
N GLN A 52 -20.62 -6.02 -7.16
CA GLN A 52 -19.34 -5.46 -6.67
C GLN A 52 -19.46 -3.97 -6.38
N LEU A 53 -20.20 -3.24 -7.23
CA LEU A 53 -20.50 -1.82 -7.01
C LEU A 53 -21.32 -1.63 -5.72
N PHE A 54 -22.36 -2.45 -5.51
CA PHE A 54 -23.16 -2.41 -4.27
C PHE A 54 -22.31 -2.70 -3.04
N TYR A 55 -21.44 -3.71 -3.12
CA TYR A 55 -20.51 -4.04 -2.03
C TYR A 55 -19.56 -2.88 -1.71
N LEU A 56 -19.02 -2.22 -2.74
CA LEU A 56 -18.14 -1.07 -2.59
C LEU A 56 -18.86 0.11 -1.95
N LEU A 57 -20.09 0.41 -2.41
CA LEU A 57 -20.93 1.45 -1.83
C LEU A 57 -21.26 1.14 -0.37
N GLY A 58 -21.62 -0.10 -0.04
CA GLY A 58 -21.84 -0.54 1.33
C GLY A 58 -20.59 -0.38 2.20
N SER A 59 -19.42 -0.73 1.69
CA SER A 59 -18.13 -0.55 2.38
C SER A 59 -17.79 0.92 2.64
N PHE A 60 -18.09 1.79 1.67
CA PHE A 60 -17.93 3.23 1.79
C PHE A 60 -18.87 3.83 2.84
N LEU A 61 -20.17 3.48 2.78
CA LEU A 61 -21.17 3.94 3.75
C LEU A 61 -20.85 3.43 5.16
N TRP A 62 -20.39 2.19 5.29
CA TRP A 62 -19.92 1.61 6.55
C TRP A 62 -18.75 2.42 7.14
N SER A 63 -17.79 2.80 6.30
CA SER A 63 -16.64 3.62 6.72
C SER A 63 -17.09 5.00 7.22
N ILE A 64 -18.03 5.66 6.51
CA ILE A 64 -18.60 6.94 6.96
C ILE A 64 -19.36 6.79 8.27
N LEU A 65 -20.19 5.75 8.40
CA LEU A 65 -20.96 5.48 9.60
C LEU A 65 -20.03 5.33 10.81
N LEU A 66 -18.98 4.51 10.69
CA LEU A 66 -17.99 4.32 11.74
C LEU A 66 -17.26 5.61 12.11
N ILE A 67 -16.87 6.43 11.13
CA ILE A 67 -16.19 7.70 11.41
C ILE A 67 -17.12 8.67 12.16
N LYS A 68 -18.38 8.80 11.70
CA LYS A 68 -19.37 9.69 12.35
C LYS A 68 -19.69 9.24 13.77
N THR A 69 -19.92 7.95 13.98
CA THR A 69 -20.20 7.42 15.32
C THR A 69 -18.99 7.55 16.24
N ALA A 70 -17.77 7.39 15.72
CA ALA A 70 -16.54 7.62 16.49
C ALA A 70 -16.39 9.08 16.95
N ILE A 71 -16.71 10.05 16.09
CA ILE A 71 -16.70 11.48 16.45
C ILE A 71 -17.70 11.74 17.58
N LEU A 72 -18.93 11.24 17.46
CA LEU A 72 -19.98 11.41 18.46
C LEU A 72 -19.64 10.76 19.80
N TRP A 73 -18.89 9.66 19.78
CA TRP A 73 -18.56 8.90 20.98
C TRP A 73 -17.21 9.28 21.58
N ARG A 74 -16.45 10.18 20.94
CA ARG A 74 -15.06 10.51 21.31
C ARG A 74 -14.91 10.97 22.77
N GLU A 75 -15.88 11.71 23.30
CA GLU A 75 -15.86 12.30 24.65
C GLU A 75 -16.35 11.33 25.73
N LYS A 76 -16.93 10.18 25.33
CA LYS A 76 -17.39 9.17 26.29
C LYS A 76 -16.20 8.34 26.75
N GLN A 77 -16.00 8.22 28.07
CA GLN A 77 -14.94 7.39 28.64
C GLN A 77 -14.94 5.94 28.10
N PHE A 78 -16.12 5.39 27.79
CA PHE A 78 -16.28 4.07 27.16
C PHE A 78 -15.54 3.93 25.81
N PHE A 79 -15.49 5.00 25.00
CA PHE A 79 -14.81 5.00 23.71
C PHE A 79 -13.31 4.77 23.86
N SER A 80 -12.70 5.29 24.93
CA SER A 80 -11.25 5.19 25.12
C SER A 80 -10.76 3.77 25.46
N ILE A 81 -11.57 2.98 26.17
CA ILE A 81 -11.14 1.67 26.71
C ILE A 81 -11.57 0.54 25.79
N TRP A 82 -12.84 0.49 25.43
CA TRP A 82 -13.43 -0.63 24.67
C TRP A 82 -13.91 -0.21 23.28
N GLY A 83 -14.36 1.03 23.12
CA GLY A 83 -14.85 1.53 21.84
C GLY A 83 -13.76 1.56 20.78
N PHE A 84 -12.59 2.13 21.04
CA PHE A 84 -11.55 2.29 20.02
C PHE A 84 -11.06 0.95 19.43
N PRO A 85 -10.71 -0.08 20.23
CA PRO A 85 -10.39 -1.41 19.70
C PRO A 85 -11.52 -2.02 18.88
N LEU A 86 -12.77 -1.90 19.34
CA LEU A 86 -13.94 -2.40 18.63
C LEU A 86 -14.10 -1.70 17.27
N PHE A 87 -13.98 -0.38 17.21
CA PHE A 87 -14.08 0.39 15.98
C PHE A 87 -12.96 0.04 14.98
N LEU A 88 -11.75 -0.23 15.47
CA LEU A 88 -10.67 -0.75 14.63
C LEU A 88 -11.02 -2.11 14.04
N LEU A 89 -11.56 -3.04 14.84
CA LEU A 89 -12.00 -4.35 14.34
C LEU A 89 -13.15 -4.21 13.31
N LEU A 90 -14.14 -3.38 13.61
CA LEU A 90 -15.27 -3.10 12.71
C LEU A 90 -14.81 -2.45 11.40
N SER A 91 -13.72 -1.68 11.39
CA SER A 91 -13.17 -1.10 10.16
C SER A 91 -12.62 -2.15 9.19
N LEU A 92 -12.24 -3.34 9.69
CA LEU A 92 -11.75 -4.46 8.88
C LEU A 92 -12.89 -5.33 8.34
N PHE A 93 -14.12 -5.15 8.83
CA PHE A 93 -15.28 -5.97 8.48
C PHE A 93 -15.52 -6.05 6.96
N PRO A 94 -15.53 -4.94 6.17
CA PRO A 94 -15.68 -5.03 4.71
C PRO A 94 -14.50 -5.73 4.02
N MET A 95 -13.31 -5.73 4.61
CA MET A 95 -12.19 -6.46 4.03
C MET A 95 -12.31 -7.98 4.28
N ILE A 96 -12.90 -8.39 5.40
CA ILE A 96 -13.09 -9.80 5.76
C ILE A 96 -14.32 -10.37 5.03
N LEU A 97 -15.44 -9.65 5.08
CA LEU A 97 -16.73 -10.08 4.55
C LEU A 97 -16.69 -10.35 3.03
N LYS A 98 -15.84 -9.63 2.27
CA LYS A 98 -15.74 -9.80 0.82
C LYS A 98 -15.37 -11.24 0.43
N ASN A 99 -14.58 -11.92 1.25
CA ASN A 99 -14.15 -13.29 1.02
C ASN A 99 -15.32 -14.29 1.14
N PHE A 100 -16.39 -13.91 1.85
CA PHE A 100 -17.59 -14.72 2.04
C PHE A 100 -18.72 -14.34 1.06
N VAL A 101 -18.87 -13.04 0.78
CA VAL A 101 -20.00 -12.52 -0.03
C VAL A 101 -19.74 -12.64 -1.54
N LEU A 102 -18.47 -12.63 -1.98
CA LEU A 102 -18.13 -12.65 -3.40
C LEU A 102 -17.31 -13.90 -3.72
N ILE A 103 -18.01 -15.04 -3.81
CA ILE A 103 -17.46 -16.35 -4.20
C ILE A 103 -16.95 -16.34 -5.66
N GLN A 104 -17.30 -15.33 -6.46
CA GLN A 104 -16.93 -15.28 -7.88
C GLN A 104 -15.77 -14.30 -8.17
N GLY A 105 -14.56 -14.86 -8.19
CA GLY A 105 -13.40 -14.31 -8.90
C GLY A 105 -12.48 -13.39 -8.10
N LYS A 106 -11.17 -13.54 -8.32
CA LYS A 106 -10.12 -12.67 -7.79
C LYS A 106 -10.16 -11.29 -8.48
N HIS A 107 -11.16 -10.45 -8.18
CA HIS A 107 -11.22 -9.09 -8.71
C HIS A 107 -10.31 -8.16 -7.89
N LEU A 108 -9.06 -8.05 -8.33
CA LEU A 108 -8.02 -7.24 -7.70
C LEU A 108 -8.48 -5.78 -7.37
N PRO A 109 -9.22 -5.07 -8.24
CA PRO A 109 -9.69 -3.71 -7.92
C PRO A 109 -10.61 -3.64 -6.70
N LEU A 110 -11.50 -4.62 -6.52
CA LEU A 110 -12.40 -4.64 -5.35
C LEU A 110 -11.62 -4.94 -4.08
N TYR A 111 -10.69 -5.89 -4.17
CA TYR A 111 -9.82 -6.23 -3.04
C TYR A 111 -9.04 -4.99 -2.59
N ALA A 112 -8.43 -4.27 -3.53
CA ALA A 112 -7.63 -3.08 -3.26
C ALA A 112 -8.49 -1.95 -2.66
N ALA A 113 -9.64 -1.65 -3.26
CA ALA A 113 -10.50 -0.56 -2.79
C ALA A 113 -11.06 -0.81 -1.37
N THR A 114 -11.50 -2.03 -1.08
CA THR A 114 -12.01 -2.41 0.26
C THR A 114 -10.90 -2.38 1.32
N ALA A 115 -9.70 -2.87 0.99
CA ALA A 115 -8.53 -2.76 1.87
C ALA A 115 -8.16 -1.30 2.12
N CYS A 116 -8.17 -0.45 1.09
CA CYS A 116 -7.88 0.96 1.21
C CYS A 116 -8.91 1.70 2.08
N PHE A 117 -10.21 1.39 1.96
CA PHE A 117 -11.23 1.94 2.86
C PHE A 117 -10.96 1.57 4.32
N SER A 118 -10.61 0.32 4.62
CA SER A 118 -10.23 -0.09 5.98
C SER A 118 -9.00 0.69 6.47
N LEU A 119 -7.93 0.76 5.67
CA LEU A 119 -6.71 1.49 6.02
C LEU A 119 -6.99 2.97 6.29
N LYS A 120 -7.73 3.64 5.41
CA LYS A 120 -8.10 5.06 5.54
C LYS A 120 -8.99 5.30 6.75
N THR A 121 -9.96 4.43 7.00
CA THR A 121 -10.84 4.50 8.17
C THR A 121 -10.04 4.39 9.46
N ILE A 122 -9.13 3.42 9.55
CA ILE A 122 -8.23 3.28 10.71
C ILE A 122 -7.41 4.55 10.95
N GLN A 123 -6.88 5.19 9.89
CA GLN A 123 -6.14 6.45 10.05
C GLN A 123 -7.01 7.53 10.69
N VAL A 124 -8.24 7.71 10.19
CA VAL A 124 -9.18 8.72 10.70
C VAL A 124 -9.57 8.40 12.14
N LEU A 125 -9.96 7.15 12.43
CA LEU A 125 -10.31 6.70 13.79
C LEU A 125 -9.16 6.92 14.78
N ALA A 126 -7.92 6.60 14.39
CA ALA A 126 -6.75 6.80 15.23
C ALA A 126 -6.43 8.27 15.45
N HIS A 127 -6.71 9.15 14.49
CA HIS A 127 -6.56 10.61 14.68
C HIS A 127 -7.69 11.22 15.53
N ILE A 128 -8.92 10.70 15.43
CA ILE A 128 -10.03 11.06 16.34
C ILE A 128 -9.67 10.66 17.78
N TYR A 129 -9.22 9.41 17.97
CA TYR A 129 -8.79 8.91 19.29
C TYR A 129 -7.66 9.74 19.91
N LYS A 130 -6.72 10.23 19.08
CA LYS A 130 -5.63 11.11 19.51
C LYS A 130 -6.04 12.59 19.66
N GLY A 131 -7.31 12.94 19.46
CA GLY A 131 -7.81 14.32 19.51
C GLY A 131 -7.31 15.24 18.39
N ARG A 132 -6.73 14.68 17.32
CA ARG A 132 -6.16 15.43 16.17
C ARG A 132 -7.20 15.80 15.13
N ILE A 133 -8.28 15.03 15.02
CA ILE A 133 -9.45 15.31 14.19
C ILE A 133 -10.64 15.37 15.13
N GLN A 134 -11.25 16.55 15.21
CA GLN A 134 -12.41 16.79 16.08
C GLN A 134 -13.70 16.75 15.27
N GLU A 135 -13.68 17.35 14.09
CA GLU A 135 -14.79 17.36 13.16
C GLU A 135 -14.31 16.86 11.80
N TYR A 136 -15.21 16.21 11.06
CA TYR A 136 -14.90 15.68 9.74
C TYR A 136 -16.13 15.83 8.83
N PRO A 137 -16.25 16.97 8.13
CA PRO A 137 -17.41 17.27 7.28
C PRO A 137 -17.66 16.17 6.25
N ALA A 138 -18.93 15.91 5.93
CA ALA A 138 -19.30 14.77 5.07
C ALA A 138 -18.67 14.82 3.68
N GLY A 139 -18.58 16.02 3.07
CA GLY A 139 -17.94 16.20 1.75
C GLY A 139 -16.44 15.95 1.79
N GLU A 140 -15.77 16.38 2.86
CA GLU A 140 -14.34 16.10 3.07
C GLU A 140 -14.09 14.61 3.31
N CYS A 141 -14.90 13.98 4.15
CA CYS A 141 -14.80 12.55 4.44
C CYS A 141 -15.02 11.71 3.19
N ALA A 142 -16.04 12.04 2.40
CA ALA A 142 -16.31 11.40 1.12
C ALA A 142 -15.14 11.63 0.15
N GLY A 143 -14.63 12.85 0.06
CA GLY A 143 -13.45 13.22 -0.72
C GLY A 143 -12.24 12.36 -0.37
N TYR A 144 -11.91 12.26 0.92
CA TYR A 144 -10.77 11.49 1.40
C TYR A 144 -10.89 10.01 1.10
N LEU A 145 -12.05 9.40 1.43
CA LEU A 145 -12.27 7.97 1.24
C LEU A 145 -12.27 7.62 -0.26
N LEU A 146 -13.04 8.35 -1.07
CA LEU A 146 -13.25 8.05 -2.48
C LEU A 146 -12.10 8.49 -3.39
N PHE A 147 -11.17 9.32 -2.93
CA PHE A 147 -10.08 9.88 -3.76
C PHE A 147 -9.36 8.80 -4.59
N PHE A 148 -9.76 8.68 -5.85
CA PHE A 148 -9.38 7.54 -6.70
C PHE A 148 -7.87 7.36 -6.89
N PRO A 149 -7.03 8.42 -6.94
CA PRO A 149 -5.60 8.23 -7.11
C PRO A 149 -5.00 7.39 -5.97
N SER A 150 -5.59 7.46 -4.78
CA SER A 150 -5.14 6.71 -3.60
C SER A 150 -5.97 5.46 -3.30
N LEU A 151 -7.04 5.18 -4.05
CA LEU A 151 -8.04 4.17 -3.67
C LEU A 151 -7.62 2.72 -4.02
N PHE A 152 -6.88 2.54 -5.11
CA PHE A 152 -6.47 1.21 -5.58
C PHE A 152 -5.04 0.87 -5.14
N LEU A 153 -4.09 0.89 -6.08
CA LEU A 153 -2.67 0.58 -5.86
C LEU A 153 -1.80 1.85 -5.74
N GLY A 154 -2.42 2.99 -5.46
CA GLY A 154 -1.73 4.27 -5.31
C GLY A 154 -1.12 4.47 -3.92
N PRO A 155 -0.35 5.55 -3.72
CA PRO A 155 0.10 5.96 -2.40
C PRO A 155 -1.06 6.18 -1.44
N LEU A 156 -0.96 5.65 -0.23
CA LEU A 156 -1.91 5.97 0.84
C LEU A 156 -1.73 7.43 1.23
N ASN A 157 -2.81 8.19 1.10
CA ASN A 157 -2.82 9.56 1.55
C ASN A 157 -2.98 9.61 3.08
N SER A 158 -2.34 10.60 3.72
CA SER A 158 -2.51 10.85 5.15
C SER A 158 -3.82 11.57 5.39
N SER A 159 -4.69 11.03 6.25
CA SER A 159 -5.94 11.71 6.61
C SER A 159 -5.69 13.08 7.23
N ARG A 160 -4.63 13.25 8.02
CA ARG A 160 -4.26 14.55 8.60
C ARG A 160 -3.86 15.56 7.53
N GLN A 161 -2.97 15.18 6.62
CA GLN A 161 -2.51 16.09 5.56
C GLN A 161 -3.66 16.45 4.61
N PHE A 162 -4.50 15.46 4.26
CA PHE A 162 -5.69 15.70 3.45
C PHE A 162 -6.64 16.68 4.14
N HIS A 163 -6.91 16.51 5.44
CA HIS A 163 -7.75 17.42 6.21
C HIS A 163 -7.20 18.85 6.24
N GLN A 164 -5.91 19.01 6.46
CA GLN A 164 -5.25 20.32 6.48
C GLN A 164 -5.20 21.01 5.12
N THR A 165 -5.22 20.25 4.03
CA THR A 165 -5.16 20.78 2.67
C THR A 165 -6.52 20.85 2.00
N TRP A 166 -7.58 20.35 2.64
CA TRP A 166 -8.93 20.44 2.13
C TRP A 166 -9.35 21.91 2.01
N GLY A 167 -9.85 22.28 0.84
CA GLY A 167 -10.23 23.66 0.51
C GLY A 167 -9.07 24.57 0.12
N HIS A 168 -7.81 24.14 0.26
CA HIS A 168 -6.65 24.94 -0.16
C HIS A 168 -6.54 24.97 -1.69
N ILE A 169 -6.54 26.18 -2.26
CA ILE A 169 -6.39 26.39 -3.71
C ILE A 169 -4.92 26.79 -3.98
N PRO A 170 -4.16 26.01 -4.77
CA PRO A 170 -2.79 26.35 -5.11
C PRO A 170 -2.74 27.61 -6.00
N SER A 171 -1.73 28.46 -5.79
CA SER A 171 -1.44 29.56 -6.71
C SER A 171 -1.06 29.02 -8.10
N VAL A 172 -1.20 29.83 -9.16
CA VAL A 172 -0.86 29.42 -10.54
C VAL A 172 0.58 28.92 -10.65
N SER A 173 1.54 29.54 -9.95
CA SER A 173 2.93 29.10 -9.96
C SER A 173 3.14 27.76 -9.25
N ALA A 174 2.42 27.53 -8.14
CA ALA A 174 2.41 26.24 -7.45
C ALA A 174 1.74 25.16 -8.30
N TYR A 175 0.61 25.47 -8.93
CA TYR A 175 -0.11 24.55 -9.81
C TYR A 175 0.73 24.18 -11.04
N ARG A 176 1.46 25.12 -11.64
CA ARG A 176 2.39 24.83 -12.74
C ARG A 176 3.46 23.81 -12.34
N ARG A 177 3.99 23.88 -11.11
CA ARG A 177 4.94 22.86 -10.60
C ARG A 177 4.27 21.49 -10.45
N LEU A 178 3.04 21.46 -9.94
CA LEU A 178 2.25 20.23 -9.84
C LEU A 178 1.97 19.63 -11.22
N LEU A 179 1.61 20.44 -12.22
CA LEU A 179 1.39 20.00 -13.60
C LEU A 179 2.62 19.31 -14.18
N VAL A 180 3.80 19.96 -14.13
CA VAL A 180 5.05 19.41 -14.67
C VAL A 180 5.42 18.10 -13.98
N ARG A 181 5.32 18.05 -12.64
CA ARG A 181 5.53 16.81 -11.89
C ARG A 181 4.51 15.74 -12.27
N GLY A 182 3.25 16.12 -12.40
CA GLY A 182 2.14 15.22 -12.70
C GLY A 182 2.33 14.52 -14.04
N LEU A 183 2.66 15.29 -15.08
CA LEU A 183 2.96 14.77 -16.41
C LEU A 183 4.19 13.85 -16.41
N LYS A 184 5.25 14.22 -15.68
CA LYS A 184 6.44 13.37 -15.52
C LYS A 184 6.11 12.04 -14.86
N GLU A 185 5.33 12.05 -13.78
CA GLU A 185 4.93 10.84 -13.06
C GLU A 185 3.98 9.97 -13.89
N LEU A 186 3.05 10.55 -14.66
CA LEU A 186 2.23 9.83 -15.62
C LEU A 186 3.08 9.13 -16.68
N PHE A 187 4.04 9.84 -17.30
CA PHE A 187 4.92 9.28 -18.31
C PHE A 187 5.70 8.07 -17.79
N TRP A 188 6.41 8.23 -16.66
CA TRP A 188 7.18 7.13 -16.07
C TRP A 188 6.29 5.99 -15.58
N GLY A 189 5.11 6.31 -15.03
CA GLY A 189 4.16 5.32 -14.58
C GLY A 189 3.62 4.44 -15.71
N ILE A 190 3.26 5.06 -16.83
CA ILE A 190 2.82 4.36 -18.05
C ILE A 190 3.96 3.51 -18.62
N LEU A 191 5.16 4.06 -18.72
CA LEU A 191 6.33 3.32 -19.21
C LEU A 191 6.61 2.07 -18.36
N TYR A 192 6.60 2.23 -17.04
CA TYR A 192 6.86 1.13 -16.11
C TYR A 192 5.79 0.04 -16.19
N LEU A 193 4.52 0.46 -16.20
CA LEU A 193 3.39 -0.47 -16.14
C LEU A 193 3.13 -1.18 -17.47
N LEU A 194 3.04 -0.43 -18.57
CA LEU A 194 2.59 -0.97 -19.86
C LEU A 194 3.74 -1.60 -20.66
N PHE A 195 4.97 -1.15 -20.47
CA PHE A 195 6.12 -1.65 -21.24
C PHE A 195 7.01 -2.55 -20.39
N ILE A 196 7.64 -2.01 -19.34
CA ILE A 196 8.67 -2.75 -18.59
C ILE A 196 8.09 -3.97 -17.89
N ALA A 197 7.01 -3.79 -17.11
CA ALA A 197 6.36 -4.91 -16.41
C ALA A 197 5.79 -5.95 -17.39
N HIS A 198 5.36 -5.52 -18.58
CA HIS A 198 4.89 -6.44 -19.62
C HIS A 198 6.03 -7.27 -20.21
N ILE A 199 7.14 -6.65 -20.60
CA ILE A 199 8.31 -7.36 -21.12
C ILE A 199 8.81 -8.40 -20.12
N LEU A 200 8.87 -8.04 -18.82
CA LEU A 200 9.27 -8.96 -17.75
C LEU A 200 8.27 -10.11 -17.52
N SER A 201 7.02 -9.98 -17.99
CA SER A 201 6.02 -11.05 -17.87
C SER A 201 6.20 -12.18 -18.88
N LEU A 202 6.87 -11.92 -20.01
CA LEU A 202 7.11 -12.92 -21.05
C LEU A 202 8.01 -14.08 -20.58
N PRO A 203 9.22 -13.84 -20.04
CA PRO A 203 10.06 -14.92 -19.54
C PRO A 203 9.45 -15.60 -18.30
N LEU A 204 8.68 -14.88 -17.48
CA LEU A 204 8.00 -15.47 -16.32
C LEU A 204 7.01 -16.54 -16.71
N GLN A 205 6.14 -16.29 -17.69
CA GLN A 205 5.16 -17.28 -18.14
C GLN A 205 5.84 -18.57 -18.62
N SER A 206 6.95 -18.45 -19.34
CA SER A 206 7.73 -19.62 -19.77
C SER A 206 8.43 -20.36 -18.62
N LEU A 207 8.86 -19.66 -17.56
CA LEU A 207 9.48 -20.28 -16.39
C LEU A 207 8.43 -20.95 -15.50
N GLU A 208 7.26 -20.32 -15.31
CA GLU A 208 6.15 -20.86 -14.52
C GLU A 208 5.64 -22.21 -15.04
N SER A 209 5.63 -22.40 -16.37
CA SER A 209 5.15 -23.64 -16.98
C SER A 209 6.14 -24.81 -16.87
N ARG A 210 7.45 -24.53 -16.78
CA ARG A 210 8.51 -25.57 -16.81
C ARG A 210 9.02 -25.95 -15.42
N MET A 211 9.02 -24.99 -14.50
CA MET A 211 9.63 -25.14 -13.17
C MET A 211 9.03 -26.24 -12.29
N PRO A 212 7.71 -26.50 -12.30
CA PRO A 212 7.13 -27.52 -11.43
C PRO A 212 7.61 -28.95 -11.71
N GLU A 213 7.96 -29.26 -12.96
CA GLU A 213 8.31 -30.63 -13.38
C GLU A 213 9.77 -30.99 -13.09
N SER A 214 10.67 -30.00 -13.11
CA SER A 214 12.11 -30.19 -12.90
C SER A 214 12.79 -28.93 -12.34
N PRO A 215 12.60 -28.64 -11.04
CA PRO A 215 13.11 -27.41 -10.45
C PRO A 215 14.65 -27.43 -10.36
N VAL A 216 15.31 -26.64 -11.18
CA VAL A 216 16.76 -26.40 -11.10
C VAL A 216 17.02 -25.06 -10.40
N PHE A 217 18.02 -25.01 -9.51
CA PHE A 217 18.36 -23.82 -8.71
C PHE A 217 18.48 -22.53 -9.56
N CYS A 218 19.16 -22.60 -10.71
CA CYS A 218 19.30 -21.46 -11.61
C CYS A 218 17.96 -20.95 -12.16
N GLN A 219 17.01 -21.84 -12.43
CA GLN A 219 15.67 -21.46 -12.90
C GLN A 219 14.87 -20.77 -11.79
N ILE A 220 14.95 -21.28 -10.55
CA ILE A 220 14.31 -20.67 -9.37
C ILE A 220 14.84 -19.25 -9.16
N LEU A 221 16.17 -19.07 -9.20
CA LEU A 221 16.79 -17.76 -9.01
C LEU A 221 16.39 -16.78 -10.11
N LEU A 222 16.43 -17.19 -11.39
CA LEU A 222 15.99 -16.36 -12.51
C LEU A 222 14.51 -15.98 -12.39
N TYR A 223 13.65 -16.93 -12.04
CA TYR A 223 12.23 -16.67 -11.84
C TYR A 223 12.00 -15.67 -10.69
N ALA A 224 12.67 -15.83 -9.55
CA ALA A 224 12.59 -14.90 -8.43
C ALA A 224 13.02 -13.48 -8.85
N CYS A 225 14.08 -13.36 -9.64
CA CYS A 225 14.56 -12.08 -10.20
C CYS A 225 13.51 -11.42 -11.11
N PHE A 226 13.00 -12.16 -12.11
CA PHE A 226 12.00 -11.62 -13.01
C PHE A 226 10.70 -11.29 -12.29
N TYR A 227 10.28 -12.11 -11.32
CA TYR A 227 9.05 -11.89 -10.57
C TYR A 227 9.18 -10.65 -9.69
N GLY A 228 10.28 -10.51 -8.94
CA GLY A 228 10.57 -9.33 -8.12
C GLY A 228 10.65 -8.05 -8.95
N ALA A 229 11.33 -8.09 -10.10
CA ALA A 229 11.42 -6.96 -11.02
C ALA A 229 10.05 -6.60 -11.61
N ARG A 230 9.28 -7.58 -12.11
CA ARG A 230 7.94 -7.34 -12.65
C ARG A 230 7.03 -6.75 -11.59
N LEU A 231 7.02 -7.32 -10.38
CA LEU A 231 6.22 -6.85 -9.26
C LEU A 231 6.56 -5.39 -8.92
N PHE A 232 7.85 -5.05 -8.87
CA PHE A 232 8.29 -3.68 -8.65
C PHE A 232 7.77 -2.73 -9.73
N PHE A 233 8.01 -3.02 -11.01
CA PHE A 233 7.61 -2.12 -12.10
C PHE A 233 6.09 -2.00 -12.21
N TYR A 234 5.35 -3.07 -11.94
CA TYR A 234 3.90 -3.06 -11.87
C TYR A 234 3.40 -2.11 -10.77
N LEU A 235 3.83 -2.33 -9.52
CA LEU A 235 3.37 -1.52 -8.38
C LEU A 235 3.88 -0.08 -8.44
N ALA A 236 5.15 0.13 -8.83
CA ALA A 236 5.72 1.46 -9.01
C ALA A 236 5.04 2.20 -10.16
N GLY A 237 4.71 1.52 -11.25
CA GLY A 237 3.96 2.08 -12.38
C GLY A 237 2.59 2.62 -11.93
N PHE A 238 1.79 1.80 -11.25
CA PHE A 238 0.50 2.23 -10.67
C PHE A 238 0.67 3.40 -9.70
N SER A 239 1.65 3.31 -8.80
CA SER A 239 1.88 4.36 -7.80
C SER A 239 2.28 5.69 -8.44
N ARG A 240 3.03 5.67 -9.54
CA ARG A 240 3.42 6.88 -10.27
C ARG A 240 2.25 7.48 -11.05
N ILE A 241 1.44 6.64 -11.70
CA ILE A 241 0.20 7.11 -12.36
C ILE A 241 -0.71 7.79 -11.33
N ALA A 242 -0.92 7.16 -10.17
CA ALA A 242 -1.66 7.73 -9.06
C ALA A 242 -1.09 9.08 -8.59
N ALA A 243 0.21 9.17 -8.34
CA ALA A 243 0.85 10.44 -7.96
C ALA A 243 0.68 11.52 -9.05
N GLY A 244 0.77 11.12 -10.32
CA GLY A 244 0.54 11.97 -11.48
C GLY A 244 -0.87 12.56 -11.51
N CYS A 245 -1.88 11.70 -11.46
CA CYS A 245 -3.29 12.09 -11.38
C CYS A 245 -3.56 13.01 -10.20
N SER A 246 -3.00 12.70 -9.03
CA SER A 246 -3.16 13.54 -7.83
C SER A 246 -2.63 14.96 -8.06
N CYS A 247 -1.44 15.09 -8.65
CA CYS A 247 -0.84 16.40 -8.92
C CYS A 247 -1.71 17.23 -9.87
N LEU A 248 -2.28 16.60 -10.91
CA LEU A 248 -3.21 17.27 -11.83
C LEU A 248 -4.52 17.69 -11.13
N LEU A 249 -4.95 16.96 -10.10
CA LEU A 249 -6.05 17.32 -9.22
C LEU A 249 -5.65 18.34 -8.13
N GLY A 250 -4.46 18.93 -8.21
CA GLY A 250 -4.00 19.99 -7.31
C GLY A 250 -3.48 19.51 -5.96
N THR A 251 -3.26 18.20 -5.78
CA THR A 251 -2.80 17.62 -4.50
C THR A 251 -1.57 16.74 -4.69
N GLU A 252 -0.64 16.77 -3.76
CA GLU A 252 0.60 16.00 -3.86
C GLU A 252 0.55 14.72 -3.01
N LEU A 253 0.73 13.56 -3.65
CA LEU A 253 0.96 12.30 -2.94
C LEU A 253 2.45 12.02 -2.75
N LYS A 254 2.78 11.39 -1.62
CA LYS A 254 4.12 10.86 -1.32
C LYS A 254 4.47 9.73 -2.28
N THR A 255 5.77 9.55 -2.55
CA THR A 255 6.27 8.45 -3.37
C THR A 255 6.27 7.13 -2.61
N ASN A 256 5.83 6.04 -3.23
CA ASN A 256 5.90 4.69 -2.61
C ASN A 256 7.23 3.98 -2.78
N PHE A 257 8.05 4.35 -3.76
CA PHE A 257 9.24 3.59 -4.10
C PHE A 257 10.45 4.51 -4.25
N GLN A 258 11.53 4.19 -3.55
CA GLN A 258 12.77 4.95 -3.59
C GLN A 258 13.98 4.02 -3.73
N LYS A 259 14.26 3.57 -4.96
CA LYS A 259 15.41 2.70 -5.29
C LYS A 259 15.54 1.50 -4.29
N PRO A 260 14.49 0.68 -4.10
CA PRO A 260 14.46 -0.34 -3.05
C PRO A 260 15.53 -1.42 -3.22
N PHE A 261 15.94 -1.74 -4.45
CA PHE A 261 16.98 -2.74 -4.71
C PHE A 261 18.41 -2.25 -4.41
N LEU A 262 18.60 -0.97 -4.07
CA LEU A 262 19.87 -0.45 -3.55
C LEU A 262 19.95 -0.50 -2.01
N SER A 263 19.09 -1.31 -1.38
CA SER A 263 19.05 -1.42 0.09
C SER A 263 20.07 -2.43 0.55
N VAL A 264 20.97 -2.00 1.44
CA VAL A 264 21.99 -2.88 2.02
C VAL A 264 21.40 -3.80 3.07
N THR A 265 20.32 -3.38 3.74
CA THR A 265 19.65 -4.14 4.80
C THR A 265 18.16 -4.33 4.50
N ILE A 266 17.55 -5.36 5.09
CA ILE A 266 16.11 -5.64 4.94
C ILE A 266 15.26 -4.50 5.52
N ARG A 267 15.71 -3.85 6.60
CA ARG A 267 15.05 -2.65 7.13
C ARG A 267 15.04 -1.51 6.09
N GLN A 268 16.20 -1.22 5.49
CA GLN A 268 16.32 -0.19 4.45
C GLN A 268 15.42 -0.50 3.24
N PHE A 269 15.23 -1.78 2.90
CA PHE A 269 14.33 -2.18 1.83
C PHE A 269 12.88 -1.78 2.14
N TRP A 270 12.37 -2.11 3.33
CA TRP A 270 11.01 -1.74 3.72
C TRP A 270 10.82 -0.22 3.85
N ASP A 271 11.87 0.51 4.22
CA ASP A 271 11.88 1.99 4.20
C ASP A 271 11.83 2.60 2.79
N ARG A 272 12.01 1.79 1.75
CA ARG A 272 12.06 2.21 0.34
C ARG A 272 11.02 1.53 -0.56
N TRP A 273 10.29 0.54 -0.03
CA TRP A 273 9.28 -0.26 -0.72
C TRP A 273 7.90 0.04 -0.15
N GLN A 274 6.95 0.42 -1.01
CA GLN A 274 5.59 0.83 -0.61
C GLN A 274 5.58 1.76 0.61
N ILE A 275 6.41 2.81 0.58
CA ILE A 275 6.74 3.70 1.70
C ILE A 275 5.49 4.15 2.47
N THR A 276 4.43 4.59 1.77
CA THR A 276 3.22 5.08 2.47
C THR A 276 2.50 3.98 3.25
N PHE A 277 2.54 2.74 2.79
CA PHE A 277 1.97 1.59 3.50
C PHE A 277 2.88 1.13 4.64
N THR A 278 4.20 1.13 4.42
CA THR A 278 5.18 0.87 5.49
C THR A 278 5.07 1.90 6.62
N ASP A 279 4.93 3.19 6.29
CA ASP A 279 4.73 4.27 7.26
C ASP A 279 3.42 4.10 8.02
N TRP A 280 2.35 3.71 7.33
CA TRP A 280 1.07 3.37 7.95
C TRP A 280 1.23 2.24 8.97
N LEU A 281 1.89 1.14 8.59
CA LEU A 281 2.15 0.01 9.49
C LEU A 281 2.97 0.44 10.71
N LYS A 282 3.99 1.29 10.51
CA LYS A 282 4.80 1.82 11.61
C LYS A 282 3.98 2.68 12.56
N GLU A 283 3.19 3.62 12.04
CA GLU A 283 2.43 4.58 12.84
C GLU A 283 1.29 3.91 13.61
N PHE A 284 0.56 2.99 12.98
CA PHE A 284 -0.68 2.44 13.53
C PHE A 284 -0.54 1.06 14.17
N ILE A 285 0.50 0.30 13.84
CA ILE A 285 0.69 -1.07 14.36
C ILE A 285 1.99 -1.16 15.19
N PHE A 286 3.15 -1.00 14.55
CA PHE A 286 4.45 -1.28 15.19
C PHE A 286 4.73 -0.37 16.40
N CYS A 287 4.65 0.95 16.23
CA CYS A 287 4.96 1.91 17.30
C CYS A 287 4.00 1.80 18.50
N PRO A 288 2.66 1.70 18.30
CA PRO A 288 1.73 1.46 19.40
C PRO A 288 2.00 0.14 20.14
N LEU A 289 2.26 -0.96 19.43
CA LEU A 289 2.59 -2.26 20.05
C LEU A 289 3.86 -2.16 20.90
N LEU A 290 4.92 -1.56 20.37
CA LEU A 290 6.18 -1.41 21.09
C LEU A 290 6.00 -0.55 22.37
N LYS A 291 5.21 0.53 22.29
CA LYS A 291 4.86 1.34 23.48
C LYS A 291 4.09 0.51 24.52
N ARG A 292 3.16 -0.34 24.07
CA ARG A 292 2.38 -1.23 24.96
C ARG A 292 3.27 -2.24 25.66
N PHE A 293 4.18 -2.90 24.94
CA PHE A 293 5.12 -3.87 25.51
C PHE A 293 6.05 -3.23 26.55
N LYS A 294 6.58 -2.03 26.26
CA LYS A 294 7.39 -1.27 27.22
C LYS A 294 6.63 -0.91 28.50
N LYS A 295 5.36 -0.48 28.38
CA LYS A 295 4.52 -0.11 29.54
C LYS A 295 4.13 -1.33 30.38
N SER A 296 3.86 -2.47 29.74
CA SER A 296 3.36 -3.67 30.43
C SER A 296 4.40 -4.35 31.32
N ARG A 297 5.70 -4.06 31.15
CA ARG A 297 6.84 -4.80 31.76
C ARG A 297 6.82 -6.32 31.56
N GLN A 298 5.89 -6.85 30.76
CA GLN A 298 5.69 -8.28 30.51
C GLN A 298 6.88 -8.90 29.76
N PHE A 299 7.64 -8.09 29.05
CA PHE A 299 8.86 -8.51 28.35
C PHE A 299 10.02 -7.64 28.81
N SER A 300 10.97 -8.20 29.58
CA SER A 300 12.12 -7.45 30.08
C SER A 300 13.19 -7.19 29.01
N CYS A 301 13.27 -8.05 27.98
CA CYS A 301 14.28 -7.96 26.93
C CYS A 301 13.83 -7.03 25.78
N PRO A 302 14.53 -5.90 25.50
CA PRO A 302 14.18 -4.99 24.41
C PRO A 302 14.20 -5.63 23.03
N LEU A 303 15.10 -6.60 22.83
CA LEU A 303 15.22 -7.34 21.57
C LEU A 303 13.95 -8.16 21.29
N LEU A 304 13.45 -8.86 22.30
CA LEU A 304 12.21 -9.64 22.20
C LEU A 304 11.02 -8.73 21.86
N GLN A 305 10.92 -7.56 22.48
CA GLN A 305 9.85 -6.60 22.19
C GLN A 305 9.86 -6.14 20.73
N LYS A 306 11.04 -5.85 20.17
CA LYS A 306 11.20 -5.47 18.76
C LYS A 306 10.84 -6.62 17.82
N CYS A 307 11.33 -7.83 18.10
CA CYS A 307 11.04 -9.02 17.30
C CYS A 307 9.54 -9.34 17.26
N LEU A 308 8.86 -9.32 18.42
CA LEU A 308 7.40 -9.47 18.49
C LEU A 308 6.68 -8.36 17.71
N GLY A 309 7.17 -7.12 17.82
CA GLY A 309 6.68 -6.00 17.02
C GLY A 309 6.78 -6.26 15.52
N TYR A 310 7.92 -6.77 15.03
CA TYR A 310 8.11 -7.11 13.62
C TYR A 310 7.21 -8.24 13.15
N LEU A 311 7.12 -9.34 13.90
CA LEU A 311 6.26 -10.49 13.56
C LEU A 311 4.79 -10.09 13.47
N LEU A 312 4.28 -9.34 14.46
CA LEU A 312 2.89 -8.88 14.45
C LEU A 312 2.62 -7.88 13.32
N THR A 313 3.53 -6.94 13.10
CA THR A 313 3.37 -5.93 12.03
C THR A 313 3.40 -6.57 10.64
N MET A 314 4.32 -7.52 10.42
CA MET A 314 4.39 -8.26 9.16
C MET A 314 3.20 -9.20 8.99
N GLY A 315 2.69 -9.82 10.06
CA GLY A 315 1.45 -10.59 10.02
C GLY A 315 0.27 -9.75 9.53
N VAL A 316 0.11 -8.52 10.04
CA VAL A 316 -0.90 -7.58 9.56
C VAL A 316 -0.68 -7.23 8.08
N LEU A 317 0.57 -6.99 7.66
CA LEU A 317 0.91 -6.79 6.25
C LEU A 317 0.45 -7.97 5.38
N GLY A 318 0.67 -9.22 5.82
CA GLY A 318 0.24 -10.43 5.12
C GLY A 318 -1.27 -10.46 4.87
N VAL A 319 -2.08 -10.12 5.88
CA VAL A 319 -3.55 -10.06 5.76
C VAL A 319 -3.98 -9.04 4.70
N PHE A 320 -3.33 -7.87 4.65
CA PHE A 320 -3.60 -6.82 3.65
C PHE A 320 -3.07 -7.15 2.25
N TYR A 321 -2.13 -8.09 2.12
CA TYR A 321 -1.70 -8.61 0.82
C TYR A 321 -2.64 -9.71 0.32
N GLY A 322 -3.27 -10.47 1.23
CA GLY A 322 -4.27 -11.47 0.92
C GLY A 322 -4.31 -12.56 1.97
N ILE A 323 -5.49 -13.12 2.22
CA ILE A 323 -5.63 -14.33 3.06
C ILE A 323 -5.35 -15.55 2.17
N THR A 324 -4.11 -15.68 1.73
CA THR A 324 -3.62 -16.84 0.97
C THR A 324 -2.39 -17.43 1.64
N PRO A 325 -2.13 -18.76 1.50
CA PRO A 325 -0.97 -19.38 2.11
C PRO A 325 0.36 -18.71 1.74
N SER A 326 0.54 -18.28 0.48
CA SER A 326 1.76 -17.61 0.03
C SER A 326 1.94 -16.23 0.66
N SER A 327 0.86 -15.43 0.75
CA SER A 327 0.89 -14.11 1.39
C SER A 327 1.21 -14.20 2.89
N LEU A 328 0.63 -15.17 3.59
CA LEU A 328 0.87 -15.39 5.02
C LEU A 328 2.29 -15.91 5.28
N LEU A 329 2.77 -16.84 4.45
CA LEU A 329 4.15 -17.34 4.55
C LEU A 329 5.18 -16.24 4.23
N PHE A 330 4.91 -15.40 3.23
CA PHE A 330 5.73 -14.24 2.90
C PHE A 330 5.85 -13.27 4.08
N ALA A 331 4.72 -12.97 4.74
CA ALA A 331 4.69 -12.14 5.93
C ALA A 331 5.49 -12.73 7.09
N LEU A 332 5.28 -14.02 7.38
CA LEU A 332 6.02 -14.72 8.42
C LEU A 332 7.53 -14.71 8.12
N TYR A 333 7.90 -15.02 6.89
CA TYR A 333 9.29 -15.00 6.41
C TYR A 333 9.95 -13.65 6.66
N HIS A 334 9.36 -12.55 6.20
CA HIS A 334 9.93 -11.22 6.41
C HIS A 334 9.95 -10.78 7.86
N GLY A 335 8.95 -11.20 8.66
CA GLY A 335 8.95 -10.98 10.11
C GLY A 335 10.14 -11.66 10.77
N VAL A 336 10.39 -12.94 10.47
CA VAL A 336 11.55 -13.70 10.99
C VAL A 336 12.86 -13.09 10.49
N VAL A 337 12.97 -12.76 9.21
CA VAL A 337 14.17 -12.13 8.65
C VAL A 337 14.50 -10.81 9.36
N LEU A 338 13.51 -9.97 9.64
CA LEU A 338 13.72 -8.73 10.41
C LEU A 338 14.20 -9.00 11.84
N CYS A 339 13.65 -10.03 12.50
CA CYS A 339 14.10 -10.46 13.82
C CYS A 339 15.56 -10.93 13.80
N LEU A 340 15.90 -11.81 12.86
CA LEU A 340 17.26 -12.31 12.69
C LEU A 340 18.23 -11.16 12.35
N TRP A 341 17.79 -10.22 11.53
CA TRP A 341 18.58 -9.03 11.20
C TRP A 341 18.84 -8.16 12.44
N GLU A 342 17.82 -7.92 13.27
CA GLU A 342 17.98 -7.17 14.52
C GLU A 342 18.94 -7.87 15.48
N VAL A 343 18.87 -9.20 15.58
CA VAL A 343 19.80 -10.01 16.38
C VAL A 343 21.22 -9.87 15.83
N TRP A 344 21.39 -9.94 14.51
CA TRP A 344 22.67 -9.76 13.84
C TRP A 344 23.26 -8.37 14.12
N GLU A 345 22.51 -7.30 13.86
CA GLU A 345 22.95 -5.93 14.09
C GLU A 345 23.34 -5.67 15.56
N THR A 346 22.64 -6.31 16.51
CA THR A 346 22.85 -6.09 17.94
C THR A 346 23.97 -6.95 18.53
N LYS A 347 24.14 -8.20 18.08
CA LYS A 347 25.00 -9.19 18.76
C LYS A 347 26.26 -9.59 18.01
N SER A 348 26.40 -9.26 16.72
CA SER A 348 27.52 -9.75 15.92
C SER A 348 28.73 -8.82 15.98
N HIS A 349 29.83 -9.32 16.53
CA HIS A 349 31.14 -8.67 16.48
C HIS A 349 31.63 -8.44 15.04
N LEU A 350 31.27 -9.34 14.11
CA LEU A 350 31.60 -9.17 12.69
C LEU A 350 30.91 -7.94 12.10
N HIS A 351 29.61 -7.77 12.39
CA HIS A 351 28.88 -6.59 11.95
C HIS A 351 29.47 -5.32 12.53
N GLU A 352 29.69 -5.30 13.85
CA GLU A 352 30.25 -4.14 14.55
C GLU A 352 31.61 -3.70 13.98
N LYS A 353 32.51 -4.66 13.74
CA LYS A 353 33.86 -4.41 13.25
C LYS A 353 33.92 -3.96 11.79
N TRP A 354 33.05 -4.50 10.93
CA TRP A 354 33.18 -4.34 9.47
C TRP A 354 32.08 -3.50 8.81
N LYS A 355 31.04 -3.03 9.55
CA LYS A 355 29.89 -2.29 8.97
C LYS A 355 30.25 -1.07 8.11
N HIS A 356 31.41 -0.46 8.32
CA HIS A 356 31.87 0.71 7.56
C HIS A 356 32.74 0.36 6.33
N GLN A 357 33.10 -0.92 6.15
CA GLN A 357 33.98 -1.35 5.07
C GLN A 357 33.15 -1.61 3.79
N PRO A 358 33.58 -1.09 2.62
CA PRO A 358 32.80 -1.19 1.38
C PRO A 358 32.60 -2.63 0.93
N VAL A 359 33.60 -3.50 1.14
CA VAL A 359 33.51 -4.94 0.85
C VAL A 359 32.41 -5.59 1.69
N TYR A 360 32.35 -5.28 2.99
CA TYR A 360 31.30 -5.79 3.86
C TYR A 360 29.92 -5.29 3.46
N THR A 361 29.79 -3.99 3.11
CA THR A 361 28.55 -3.41 2.59
C THR A 361 28.08 -4.13 1.32
N PHE A 362 28.99 -4.44 0.39
CA PHE A 362 28.68 -5.16 -0.84
C PHE A 362 28.16 -6.57 -0.58
N PHE A 363 28.84 -7.36 0.26
CA PHE A 363 28.37 -8.71 0.62
C PHE A 363 27.05 -8.68 1.39
N THR A 364 26.87 -7.71 2.28
CA THR A 364 25.61 -7.49 3.01
C THR A 364 24.47 -7.15 2.04
N TRP A 365 24.75 -6.34 1.02
CA TRP A 365 23.79 -6.05 -0.06
C TRP A 365 23.43 -7.31 -0.86
N ILE A 366 24.40 -8.13 -1.27
CA ILE A 366 24.13 -9.42 -1.96
C ILE A 366 23.23 -10.30 -1.09
N PHE A 367 23.58 -10.46 0.18
CA PHE A 367 22.81 -11.29 1.11
C PHE A 367 21.38 -10.77 1.28
N THR A 368 21.21 -9.45 1.42
CA THR A 368 19.89 -8.81 1.45
C THR A 368 19.12 -9.07 0.15
N MET A 369 19.74 -8.96 -1.02
CA MET A 369 19.08 -9.26 -2.30
C MET A 369 18.62 -10.72 -2.38
N LEU A 370 19.45 -11.68 -1.95
CA LEU A 370 19.06 -13.10 -1.93
C LEU A 370 17.85 -13.35 -1.03
N LEU A 371 17.83 -12.75 0.16
CA LEU A 371 16.68 -12.84 1.07
C LEU A 371 15.41 -12.21 0.45
N LEU A 372 15.54 -11.05 -0.19
CA LEU A 372 14.41 -10.40 -0.87
C LEU A 372 13.88 -11.23 -2.03
N LEU A 373 14.77 -11.78 -2.87
CA LEU A 373 14.40 -12.64 -3.99
C LEU A 373 13.67 -13.89 -3.50
N PHE A 374 14.14 -14.51 -2.42
CA PHE A 374 13.45 -15.65 -1.82
C PHE A 374 12.07 -15.25 -1.26
N GLY A 375 11.96 -14.09 -0.62
CA GLY A 375 10.67 -13.53 -0.21
C GLY A 375 9.71 -13.37 -1.40
N PHE A 376 10.17 -12.76 -2.50
CA PHE A 376 9.36 -12.62 -3.72
C PHE A 376 8.97 -13.96 -4.34
N PHE A 377 9.86 -14.95 -4.29
CA PHE A 377 9.57 -16.31 -4.73
C PHE A 377 8.43 -16.95 -3.91
N ILE A 378 8.46 -16.82 -2.59
CA ILE A 378 7.36 -17.24 -1.71
C ILE A 378 6.08 -16.51 -2.09
N LEU A 379 6.12 -15.19 -2.20
CA LEU A 379 4.95 -14.35 -2.49
C LEU A 379 4.28 -14.72 -3.81
N SER A 380 5.07 -15.14 -4.81
CA SER A 380 4.56 -15.59 -6.11
C SER A 380 3.68 -16.84 -6.04
N GLY A 381 3.76 -17.60 -4.95
CA GLY A 381 3.07 -18.89 -4.77
C GLY A 381 3.76 -20.07 -5.45
N MET A 382 4.80 -19.86 -6.28
CA MET A 382 5.54 -20.95 -6.91
C MET A 382 6.27 -21.83 -5.89
N PHE A 383 6.80 -21.25 -4.81
CA PHE A 383 7.42 -22.02 -3.73
C PHE A 383 6.49 -23.12 -3.19
N LEU A 384 5.23 -22.77 -2.91
CA LEU A 384 4.25 -23.72 -2.40
C LEU A 384 3.81 -24.72 -3.47
N LYS A 385 3.69 -24.29 -4.73
CA LYS A 385 3.38 -25.22 -5.84
C LYS A 385 4.45 -26.30 -5.96
N ILE A 386 5.73 -25.95 -5.90
CA ILE A 386 6.83 -26.93 -6.01
C ILE A 386 6.89 -27.85 -4.79
N LEU A 387 6.52 -27.38 -3.60
CA LEU A 387 6.57 -28.18 -2.38
C LEU A 387 5.41 -29.21 -2.28
N PHE A 388 4.28 -28.93 -2.91
CA PHE A 388 3.04 -29.71 -2.80
C PHE A 388 2.56 -30.34 -4.12
N LEU A 389 3.34 -30.20 -5.20
CA LEU A 389 3.27 -31.04 -6.39
C LEU A 389 4.20 -32.23 -6.21
#